data_AF-E0N7G6-F1
#
_entry.id   AF-E0N7G6-F1
#
_cell.length_a   1.000
_cell.length_b   1.000
_cell.length_c   1.000
_cell.angle_alpha   90.00
_cell.angle_beta   90.00
_cell.angle_gamma   90.00
#
_symmetry.space_group_name_H-M   'P 1'
#
loop_
_entity.id
_entity.type
_entity.pdbx_description
1 polymer ?
#
loop_
_entity_poly.entity_id
_entity_poly.type
_entity_poly.pdbx_seq_one_letter_code
_entity_poly.pdbx_strand_id
1 'polypeptide(L)'
;MTQALNLEQIRANYLRDLQNQNPAAHVHAGSDNHVRATAIAAVGEGQYQHQEWILRQAFADTADSAYLEKHAAKYGIYRKTATFAGGKVRVRGAVGATVPVGQQINVGDKVYLTAESAVISALGSAEIAVIATVAGSAQNQTAETAATLQSVPAGIDSSAV
;
A
#
# COMPACT_ATOMS: atom_id res chain seq x y z
N MET A 1 -1.81 -22.83 15.82
CA MET A 1 -2.97 -23.12 14.95
C MET A 1 -2.59 -24.31 14.09
N THR A 2 -3.49 -25.28 13.91
CA THR A 2 -3.26 -26.42 13.02
C THR A 2 -3.38 -25.92 11.58
N GLN A 3 -2.32 -26.08 10.79
CA GLN A 3 -2.30 -25.69 9.37
C GLN A 3 -3.37 -26.45 8.58
N ALA A 4 -3.99 -25.81 7.59
CA ALA A 4 -4.89 -26.50 6.66
C ALA A 4 -4.20 -27.69 5.99
N LEU A 5 -4.96 -28.79 5.79
CA LEU A 5 -4.43 -29.97 5.11
C LEU A 5 -4.14 -29.66 3.65
N ASN A 6 -2.99 -30.12 3.16
CA ASN A 6 -2.62 -30.04 1.74
C ASN A 6 -3.17 -31.24 0.94
N LEU A 7 -3.08 -31.16 -0.39
CA LEU A 7 -3.58 -32.18 -1.32
C LEU A 7 -3.09 -33.59 -0.95
N GLU A 8 -1.79 -33.72 -0.68
CA GLU A 8 -1.16 -35.01 -0.35
C GLU A 8 -1.75 -35.62 0.93
N GLN A 9 -1.93 -34.81 1.96
CA GLN A 9 -2.52 -35.24 3.23
C GLN A 9 -3.99 -35.63 3.08
N ILE A 10 -4.78 -34.86 2.31
CA ILE A 10 -6.20 -35.17 2.08
C ILE A 10 -6.34 -36.47 1.29
N ARG A 11 -5.55 -36.63 0.22
CA ARG A 11 -5.54 -37.85 -0.60
C ARG A 11 -5.14 -39.07 0.23
N ALA A 12 -4.07 -38.95 1.02
CA ALA A 12 -3.59 -40.03 1.88
C ALA A 12 -4.65 -40.43 2.92
N ASN A 13 -5.33 -39.46 3.55
CA ASN A 13 -6.42 -39.72 4.48
C ASN A 13 -7.58 -40.46 3.79
N TYR A 14 -8.03 -40.00 2.62
CA TYR A 14 -9.09 -40.66 1.85
C TYR A 14 -8.74 -42.12 1.52
N LEU A 15 -7.55 -42.36 0.97
CA LEU A 15 -7.13 -43.71 0.56
C LEU A 15 -6.93 -44.63 1.75
N ARG A 16 -6.40 -44.10 2.87
CA ARG A 16 -6.29 -44.84 4.13
C ARG A 16 -7.67 -45.27 4.63
N ASP A 17 -8.62 -44.35 4.64
CA ASP A 17 -9.97 -44.63 5.15
C ASP A 17 -10.71 -45.63 4.23
N LEU A 18 -10.49 -45.56 2.91
CA LEU A 18 -10.98 -46.55 1.95
C LEU A 18 -10.38 -47.95 2.21
N GLN A 19 -9.05 -48.04 2.40
CA GLN A 19 -8.38 -49.31 2.64
C GLN A 19 -8.82 -49.95 3.97
N ASN A 20 -9.08 -49.12 4.99
CA ASN A 20 -9.59 -49.58 6.28
C ASN A 20 -10.99 -50.20 6.16
N GLN A 21 -11.85 -49.67 5.29
CA GLN A 21 -13.19 -50.20 5.04
C GLN A 21 -13.17 -51.42 4.10
N ASN A 22 -12.26 -51.43 3.13
CA ASN A 22 -12.09 -52.51 2.18
C ASN A 22 -10.60 -52.79 1.94
N PRO A 23 -10.01 -53.79 2.63
CA PRO A 23 -8.61 -54.16 2.48
C PRO A 23 -8.21 -54.64 1.07
N ALA A 24 -9.18 -54.99 0.22
CA ALA A 24 -8.94 -55.40 -1.17
C ALA A 24 -8.99 -54.22 -2.16
N ALA A 25 -9.29 -53.00 -1.71
CA ALA A 25 -9.31 -51.83 -2.60
C ALA A 25 -7.92 -51.55 -3.18
N HIS A 26 -7.85 -51.24 -4.48
CA HIS A 26 -6.63 -50.76 -5.11
C HIS A 26 -6.44 -49.27 -4.81
N VAL A 27 -5.29 -48.89 -4.23
CA VAL A 27 -4.98 -47.50 -3.84
C VAL A 27 -3.66 -46.97 -4.41
N HIS A 28 -2.94 -47.80 -5.18
CA HIS A 28 -1.70 -47.40 -5.86
C HIS A 28 -1.96 -46.27 -6.88
N ALA A 29 -0.90 -45.55 -7.27
CA ALA A 29 -1.00 -44.33 -8.08
C ALA A 29 -1.78 -44.48 -9.42
N GLY A 30 -1.78 -45.68 -10.00
CA GLY A 30 -2.49 -45.99 -11.25
C GLY A 30 -3.93 -46.50 -11.07
N SER A 31 -4.44 -46.57 -9.83
CA SER A 31 -5.80 -47.05 -9.57
C SER A 31 -6.85 -45.95 -9.75
N ASP A 32 -8.07 -46.33 -10.13
CA ASP A 32 -9.22 -45.40 -10.23
C ASP A 32 -9.48 -44.68 -8.90
N ASN A 33 -9.35 -45.39 -7.76
CA ASN A 33 -9.49 -44.78 -6.44
C ASN A 33 -8.45 -43.68 -6.18
N HIS A 34 -7.21 -43.85 -6.64
CA HIS A 34 -6.17 -42.83 -6.48
C HIS A 34 -6.47 -41.58 -7.32
N VAL A 35 -6.99 -41.76 -8.55
CA VAL A 35 -7.42 -40.66 -9.41
C VAL A 35 -8.59 -39.89 -8.76
N ARG A 36 -9.62 -40.61 -8.27
CA ARG A 36 -10.75 -40.01 -7.55
C ARG A 36 -10.32 -39.27 -6.29
N ALA A 37 -9.47 -39.88 -5.47
CA ALA A 37 -8.94 -39.27 -4.26
C ALA A 37 -8.15 -37.99 -4.59
N THR A 38 -7.40 -37.98 -5.68
CA THR A 38 -6.66 -36.79 -6.14
C THR A 38 -7.61 -35.68 -6.56
N ALA A 39 -8.66 -35.98 -7.32
CA ALA A 39 -9.67 -34.99 -7.72
C ALA A 39 -10.38 -34.37 -6.50
N ILE A 40 -10.80 -35.20 -5.54
CA ILE A 40 -11.42 -34.73 -4.29
C ILE A 40 -10.43 -33.90 -3.47
N ALA A 41 -9.18 -34.34 -3.35
CA ALA A 41 -8.16 -33.64 -2.59
C ALA A 41 -7.81 -32.27 -3.20
N ALA A 42 -7.77 -32.15 -4.53
CA ALA A 42 -7.51 -30.88 -5.20
C ALA A 42 -8.61 -29.83 -4.90
N VAL A 43 -9.88 -30.25 -4.88
CA VAL A 43 -10.99 -29.36 -4.49
C VAL A 43 -10.94 -29.06 -2.99
N GLY A 44 -10.70 -30.10 -2.17
CA GLY A 44 -10.67 -29.99 -0.71
C GLY A 44 -9.57 -29.08 -0.19
N GLU A 45 -8.37 -29.12 -0.78
CA GLU A 45 -7.26 -28.25 -0.41
C GLU A 45 -7.62 -26.77 -0.58
N GLY A 46 -8.18 -26.39 -1.73
CA GLY A 46 -8.61 -25.01 -1.97
C GLY A 46 -9.67 -24.55 -0.96
N GLN A 47 -10.60 -25.44 -0.60
CA GLN A 47 -11.63 -25.14 0.39
C GLN A 47 -11.05 -24.97 1.81
N TYR A 48 -10.11 -25.80 2.24
CA TYR A 48 -9.48 -25.67 3.56
C TYR A 48 -8.60 -24.42 3.65
N GLN A 49 -7.83 -24.12 2.60
CA GLN A 49 -7.04 -22.88 2.56
C GLN A 49 -7.95 -21.65 2.61
N HIS A 50 -9.10 -21.67 1.92
CA HIS A 50 -10.04 -20.56 1.99
C HIS A 50 -10.68 -20.42 3.38
N GLN A 51 -11.00 -21.52 4.06
CA GLN A 51 -11.51 -21.48 5.44
C GLN A 51 -10.48 -20.94 6.43
N GLU A 52 -9.21 -21.34 6.29
CA GLU A 52 -8.12 -20.79 7.10
C GLU A 52 -7.98 -19.28 6.86
N TRP A 53 -8.09 -18.84 5.60
CA TRP A 53 -8.12 -17.41 5.29
C TRP A 53 -9.32 -16.70 5.94
N ILE A 54 -10.54 -17.26 5.87
CA ILE A 54 -11.73 -16.69 6.52
C ILE A 54 -11.51 -16.53 8.04
N LEU A 55 -10.98 -17.56 8.71
CA LEU A 55 -10.71 -17.52 10.14
C LEU A 55 -9.67 -16.43 10.48
N ARG A 56 -8.64 -16.28 9.66
CA ARG A 56 -7.64 -15.20 9.78
C ARG A 56 -8.28 -13.82 9.66
N GLN A 57 -9.32 -13.65 8.84
CA GLN A 57 -10.05 -12.38 8.74
C GLN A 57 -11.05 -12.14 9.90
N ALA A 58 -11.44 -13.19 10.62
CA ALA A 58 -12.46 -13.12 11.67
C ALA A 58 -11.99 -12.35 12.90
N PHE A 59 -10.69 -12.32 13.17
CA PHE A 59 -10.09 -11.61 14.30
C PHE A 59 -9.32 -10.38 13.83
N ALA A 60 -9.46 -9.27 14.57
CA ALA A 60 -8.85 -7.99 14.18
C ALA A 60 -7.30 -8.03 14.20
N ASP A 61 -6.70 -8.87 15.04
CA ASP A 61 -5.25 -9.02 15.16
C ASP A 61 -4.58 -9.66 13.94
N THR A 62 -5.32 -10.50 13.21
CA THR A 62 -4.82 -11.33 12.11
C THR A 62 -5.42 -10.94 10.75
N ALA A 63 -6.48 -10.15 10.75
CA ALA A 63 -7.18 -9.69 9.55
C ALA A 63 -6.30 -8.80 8.65
N ASP A 64 -6.54 -8.89 7.35
CA ASP A 64 -6.00 -7.94 6.39
C ASP A 64 -6.68 -6.57 6.54
N SER A 65 -6.02 -5.53 6.04
CA SER A 65 -6.45 -4.12 6.19
C SER A 65 -7.93 -3.88 5.93
N ALA A 66 -8.50 -4.47 4.87
CA ALA A 66 -9.91 -4.24 4.51
C ALA A 66 -10.89 -4.81 5.56
N TYR A 67 -10.59 -5.94 6.18
CA TYR A 67 -11.42 -6.52 7.24
C TYR A 67 -11.10 -5.90 8.61
N LEU A 68 -9.85 -5.52 8.85
CA LEU A 68 -9.46 -4.76 10.04
C LEU A 68 -10.22 -3.42 10.13
N GLU A 69 -10.37 -2.71 9.01
CA GLU A 69 -11.20 -1.50 8.95
C GLU A 69 -12.66 -1.77 9.35
N LYS A 70 -13.24 -2.89 8.91
CA LYS A 70 -14.60 -3.29 9.31
C LYS A 70 -14.69 -3.58 10.81
N HIS A 71 -13.66 -4.17 11.41
CA HIS A 71 -13.60 -4.36 12.86
C HIS A 71 -13.47 -3.03 13.59
N ALA A 72 -12.62 -2.13 13.13
CA ALA A 72 -12.43 -0.79 13.71
C ALA A 72 -13.72 0.07 13.64
N ALA A 73 -14.47 -0.04 12.54
CA ALA A 73 -15.74 0.68 12.35
C ALA A 73 -16.78 0.35 13.44
N LYS A 74 -16.77 -0.86 14.02
CA LYS A 74 -17.64 -1.24 15.16
C LYS A 74 -17.39 -0.38 16.40
N TYR A 75 -16.20 0.19 16.52
CA TYR A 75 -15.80 1.09 17.59
C TYR A 75 -15.82 2.57 17.18
N GLY A 76 -16.39 2.89 16.01
CA GLY A 76 -16.43 4.25 15.47
C GLY A 76 -15.06 4.77 14.99
N ILE A 77 -14.09 3.88 14.79
CA ILE A 77 -12.75 4.22 14.32
C ILE A 77 -12.70 4.04 12.81
N TYR A 78 -12.34 5.10 12.08
CA TYR A 78 -12.26 5.12 10.63
C TYR A 78 -10.86 5.51 10.16
N ARG A 79 -10.38 4.87 9.08
CA ARG A 79 -9.10 5.22 8.47
C ARG A 79 -9.19 6.63 7.87
N LYS A 80 -8.29 7.51 8.29
CA LYS A 80 -8.18 8.85 7.71
C LYS A 80 -7.71 8.75 6.26
N THR A 81 -8.28 9.57 5.39
CA THR A 81 -7.78 9.72 4.02
C THR A 81 -6.36 10.28 4.04
N ALA A 82 -5.56 9.89 3.04
CA ALA A 82 -4.27 10.52 2.84
C ALA A 82 -4.45 12.05 2.70
N THR A 83 -3.56 12.82 3.31
CA THR A 83 -3.53 14.28 3.21
C THR A 83 -2.32 14.72 2.40
N PHE A 84 -2.37 15.93 1.85
CA PHE A 84 -1.28 16.52 1.09
C PHE A 84 -0.15 16.94 2.04
N ALA A 85 1.09 16.66 1.66
CA ALA A 85 2.24 17.17 2.39
C ALA A 85 2.32 18.70 2.21
N GLY A 86 2.36 19.42 3.32
CA GLY A 86 2.55 20.87 3.36
C GLY A 86 3.91 21.21 3.98
N GLY A 87 4.53 22.27 3.50
CA GLY A 87 5.82 22.72 4.01
C GLY A 87 6.13 24.15 3.58
N LYS A 88 7.37 24.58 3.83
CA LYS A 88 7.90 25.82 3.27
C LYS A 88 9.06 25.50 2.36
N VAL A 89 9.18 26.29 1.30
CA VAL A 89 10.32 26.29 0.41
C VAL A 89 10.98 27.66 0.45
N ARG A 90 12.30 27.70 0.43
CA ARG A 90 13.10 28.91 0.35
C ARG A 90 13.57 29.10 -1.08
N VAL A 91 13.14 30.20 -1.68
CA VAL A 91 13.48 30.60 -3.04
C VAL A 91 14.40 31.81 -3.00
N ARG A 92 15.36 31.89 -3.92
CA ARG A 92 16.28 33.03 -4.07
C ARG A 92 16.02 33.78 -5.37
N GLY A 93 16.42 35.04 -5.43
CA GLY A 93 16.26 35.85 -6.64
C GLY A 93 16.57 37.34 -6.44
N ALA A 94 16.20 38.14 -7.44
CA ALA A 94 16.28 39.58 -7.42
C ALA A 94 15.29 40.18 -6.41
N VAL A 95 15.76 41.15 -5.61
CA VAL A 95 14.93 41.87 -4.64
C VAL A 95 13.71 42.49 -5.33
N GLY A 96 12.52 42.26 -4.77
CA GLY A 96 11.26 42.74 -5.34
C GLY A 96 10.63 41.83 -6.40
N ALA A 97 11.31 40.78 -6.85
CA ALA A 97 10.70 39.76 -7.70
C ALA A 97 9.61 39.00 -6.94
N THR A 98 8.53 38.64 -7.63
CA THR A 98 7.37 37.98 -7.02
C THR A 98 7.25 36.54 -7.51
N VAL A 99 7.11 35.61 -6.57
CA VAL A 99 6.71 34.24 -6.85
C VAL A 99 5.19 34.15 -6.66
N PRO A 100 4.41 33.84 -7.71
CA PRO A 100 2.96 33.78 -7.62
C PRO A 100 2.48 32.54 -6.87
N VAL A 101 1.21 32.56 -6.44
CA VAL A 101 0.50 31.35 -5.98
C VAL A 101 0.32 30.37 -7.15
N GLY A 102 0.37 29.08 -6.89
CA GLY A 102 0.27 28.03 -7.91
C GLY A 102 1.55 27.82 -8.73
N GLN A 103 2.67 28.42 -8.34
CA GLN A 103 3.96 28.17 -8.97
C GLN A 103 4.40 26.73 -8.70
N GLN A 104 4.78 26.02 -9.76
CA GLN A 104 5.18 24.64 -9.67
C GLN A 104 6.64 24.48 -9.22
N ILE A 105 6.84 23.60 -8.24
CA ILE A 105 8.12 23.26 -7.63
C ILE A 105 8.27 21.75 -7.59
N ASN A 106 9.36 21.23 -8.11
CA ASN A 106 9.64 19.81 -8.21
C ASN A 106 10.74 19.38 -7.24
N VAL A 107 10.56 18.22 -6.61
CA VAL A 107 11.59 17.52 -5.84
C VAL A 107 11.72 16.11 -6.42
N GLY A 108 12.69 15.91 -7.31
CA GLY A 108 12.74 14.72 -8.17
C GLY A 108 11.46 14.65 -9.03
N ASP A 109 10.76 13.52 -8.95
CA ASP A 109 9.50 13.28 -9.68
C ASP A 109 8.25 13.82 -8.95
N LYS A 110 8.42 14.42 -7.76
CA LYS A 110 7.31 14.90 -6.93
C LYS A 110 7.03 16.36 -7.23
N VAL A 111 5.76 16.72 -7.34
CA VAL A 111 5.32 18.07 -7.71
C VAL A 111 4.56 18.74 -6.56
N TYR A 112 4.95 19.97 -6.26
CA TYR A 112 4.36 20.86 -5.26
C TYR A 112 3.93 22.16 -5.93
N LEU A 113 2.94 22.81 -5.34
CA LEU A 113 2.47 24.14 -5.75
C LEU A 113 2.63 25.11 -4.59
N THR A 114 3.03 26.34 -4.88
CA THR A 114 2.98 27.42 -3.88
C THR A 114 1.53 27.67 -3.47
N ALA A 115 1.27 27.65 -2.17
CA ALA A 115 -0.04 27.88 -1.58
C ALA A 115 -0.34 29.38 -1.40
N GLU A 116 0.70 30.21 -1.49
CA GLU A 116 0.63 31.67 -1.37
C GLU A 116 1.64 32.33 -2.31
N SER A 117 1.46 33.62 -2.58
CA SER A 117 2.45 34.44 -3.27
C SER A 117 3.43 35.06 -2.29
N ALA A 118 4.70 35.20 -2.67
CA ALA A 118 5.70 35.90 -1.87
C ALA A 118 6.61 36.79 -2.73
N VAL A 119 7.14 37.85 -2.12
CA VAL A 119 8.09 38.77 -2.74
C VAL A 119 9.47 38.53 -2.14
N ILE A 120 10.50 38.48 -2.99
CA ILE A 120 11.89 38.34 -2.57
C ILE A 120 12.30 39.56 -1.73
N SER A 121 12.68 39.29 -0.48
CA SER A 121 13.10 40.31 0.47
C SER A 121 14.45 40.94 0.12
N ALA A 122 14.85 41.99 0.83
CA ALA A 122 16.17 42.59 0.69
C ALA A 122 17.34 41.62 0.97
N LEU A 123 17.07 40.47 1.61
CA LEU A 123 18.05 39.39 1.83
C LEU A 123 18.23 38.49 0.59
N GLY A 124 17.56 38.78 -0.53
CA GLY A 124 17.65 38.00 -1.76
C GLY A 124 16.95 36.64 -1.69
N SER A 125 16.08 36.41 -0.69
CA SER A 125 15.29 35.19 -0.55
C SER A 125 13.89 35.44 0.01
N ALA A 126 12.99 34.47 -0.20
CA ALA A 126 11.67 34.37 0.42
C ALA A 126 11.36 32.93 0.81
N GLU A 127 10.67 32.74 1.94
CA GLU A 127 10.05 31.47 2.31
C GLU A 127 8.59 31.47 1.90
N ILE A 128 8.14 30.39 1.25
CA ILE A 128 6.81 30.29 0.65
C ILE A 128 6.17 29.00 1.10
N ALA A 129 4.93 29.05 1.59
CA ALA A 129 4.17 27.84 1.85
C ALA A 129 3.91 27.07 0.56
N VAL A 130 4.13 25.75 0.58
CA VAL A 130 3.88 24.84 -0.55
C VAL A 130 3.02 23.67 -0.11
N ILE A 131 2.29 23.11 -1.06
CA ILE A 131 1.47 21.92 -0.89
C ILE A 131 1.75 20.93 -2.02
N ALA A 132 1.89 19.65 -1.68
CA ALA A 132 2.03 18.59 -2.68
C ALA A 132 0.77 18.49 -3.55
N THR A 133 0.95 18.16 -4.83
CA THR A 133 -0.17 17.91 -5.76
C THR A 133 -0.84 16.56 -5.56
N VAL A 134 -0.16 15.63 -4.89
CA VAL A 134 -0.63 14.27 -4.60
C VAL A 134 -0.67 14.08 -3.08
N ALA A 135 -1.69 13.37 -2.57
CA ALA A 135 -1.78 13.06 -1.15
C ALA A 135 -0.92 11.83 -0.78
N GLY A 136 -0.41 11.79 0.46
CA GLY A 136 0.26 10.62 1.01
C GLY A 136 1.67 10.90 1.54
N SER A 137 2.13 10.02 2.45
CA SER A 137 3.41 10.16 3.15
C SER A 137 4.63 10.11 2.23
N ALA A 138 4.48 9.54 1.02
CA ALA A 138 5.52 9.58 -0.01
C ALA A 138 5.88 11.00 -0.43
N GLN A 139 5.01 12.00 -0.21
CA GLN A 139 5.27 13.40 -0.50
C GLN A 139 5.94 14.16 0.66
N ASN A 140 6.24 13.49 1.77
CA ASN A 140 7.01 14.12 2.83
C ASN A 140 8.45 14.33 2.38
N GLN A 141 9.00 15.49 2.72
CA GLN A 141 10.40 15.85 2.48
C GLN A 141 11.11 16.06 3.81
N THR A 142 12.41 15.77 3.82
CA THR A 142 13.29 16.21 4.90
C THR A 142 13.57 17.70 4.77
N ALA A 143 14.01 18.34 5.85
CA ALA A 143 14.42 19.74 5.79
C ALA A 143 15.57 19.94 4.78
N GLU A 144 15.61 21.12 4.15
CA GLU A 144 16.66 21.53 3.21
C GLU A 144 16.82 20.57 2.00
N THR A 145 15.71 20.02 1.52
CA THR A 145 15.72 19.15 0.33
C THR A 145 15.73 19.99 -0.92
N ALA A 146 16.73 19.78 -1.78
CA ALA A 146 16.85 20.51 -3.04
C ALA A 146 15.59 20.36 -3.90
N ALA A 147 15.07 21.50 -4.34
CA ALA A 147 13.89 21.64 -5.18
C ALA A 147 14.19 22.50 -6.40
N THR A 148 13.41 22.33 -7.46
CA THR A 148 13.54 23.10 -8.70
C THR A 148 12.22 23.73 -9.11
N LEU A 149 12.23 25.01 -9.43
CA LEU A 149 11.06 25.69 -9.98
C LEU A 149 10.92 25.32 -11.45
N GLN A 150 9.71 24.92 -11.86
CA GLN A 150 9.37 24.85 -13.29
C GLN A 150 8.84 26.20 -13.76
N SER A 151 9.10 26.57 -15.01
CA SER A 151 8.66 27.85 -15.60
C SER A 151 8.97 29.05 -14.70
N VAL A 152 10.27 29.24 -14.43
CA VAL A 152 10.78 30.18 -13.44
C VAL A 152 10.33 31.62 -13.73
N PRO A 153 9.65 32.30 -12.78
CA PRO A 153 9.29 33.70 -12.94
C PRO A 153 10.52 34.60 -13.13
N ALA A 154 10.34 35.71 -13.82
CA ALA A 154 11.45 36.62 -14.10
C ALA A 154 12.11 37.13 -12.79
N GLY A 155 13.43 37.03 -12.73
CA GLY A 155 14.21 37.46 -11.57
C GLY A 155 14.23 36.47 -10.40
N ILE A 156 13.79 35.23 -10.59
CA ILE A 156 13.84 34.16 -9.58
C ILE A 156 14.88 33.11 -10.00
N ASP A 157 15.58 32.51 -9.04
CA ASP A 157 16.49 31.39 -9.29
C ASP A 157 15.69 30.09 -9.50
N SER A 158 16.16 29.23 -10.40
CA SER A 158 15.52 27.94 -10.65
C SER A 158 15.68 26.95 -9.51
N SER A 159 16.66 27.15 -8.62
CA SER A 159 16.94 26.30 -7.46
C SER A 159 16.27 26.83 -6.20
N ALA A 160 15.81 25.91 -5.36
CA ALA A 160 15.19 26.19 -4.08
C ALA A 160 15.51 25.05 -3.08
N VAL A 161 15.27 25.29 -1.79
CA VAL A 161 15.51 24.32 -0.70
C VAL A 161 14.43 24.36 0.38
#